data_AF-A0A3N6PT04-F1
#
_entry.id   AF-A0A3N6PT04-F1
#
_cell.length_a   1.000
_cell.length_b   1.000
_cell.length_c   1.000
_cell.angle_alpha   90.00
_cell.angle_beta   90.00
_cell.angle_gamma   90.00
#
_symmetry.space_group_name_H-M   'P 1'
#
loop_
_entity.id
_entity.type
_entity.pdbx_description
1 polymer ?
#
loop_
_entity_poly.entity_id
_entity_poly.type
_entity_poly.pdbx_seq_one_letter_code
_entity_poly.pdbx_strand_id
1 'polypeptide(L)'
;MQPEHVDVLIVGAGLSGIGAGYHLQTRCPTKSYVILEGRDCIGGTWDLFRYPGIRSDSDMFTLGYSFKPWTDPKAIADGPQILNYVRETAAENGIDRHIRYHHRVKRATWSTPDAHWTVEAERISGAGATELVRLTCNFLFLCSGYYKYEAGYTPEFKGTAEFAGRIVHPQKWTEDIDYVGKRVVVIGSGATAVTLVPELAKKAAQVTMLQRSPTYVVSRPAQDPLANKLRRNLPARLAYHLIRWRNVMWGMFFFQLSRRRPAKVRDLILKGVRMALGPDYDVATHFTPRYNPWDQRLCLVPDGDLFRAIREQRAAVVTSEIETFTRDGIRLKDGRELAADIIVTATGLVLQVVGGLEVSVDGRVVDFANTLTYKGMMYADVPNMASAFGYTNASWTLKCDLTCEYVCRLINYMDRHNFRQCMPHNDDPEITAQPSLDFTSGYVQRSVAKLPKQGSKRPWRLHQNYALDIVSLRFGRIDDGVMQYS
;
A
#
# COMPACT_ATOMS: atom_id res chain seq x y z
N MET A 1 28.84 24.97 -7.43
CA MET A 1 27.72 24.84 -8.40
C MET A 1 26.43 25.05 -7.64
N GLN A 2 25.50 25.84 -8.19
CA GLN A 2 24.15 25.93 -7.61
C GLN A 2 23.45 24.57 -7.75
N PRO A 3 22.67 24.12 -6.75
CA PRO A 3 21.86 22.90 -6.88
C PRO A 3 20.91 23.03 -8.06
N GLU A 4 20.65 21.92 -8.75
CA GLU A 4 19.59 21.88 -9.75
C GLU A 4 18.24 22.24 -9.12
N HIS A 5 17.42 23.00 -9.84
CA HIS A 5 16.09 23.42 -9.40
C HIS A 5 15.00 22.87 -10.33
N VAL A 6 13.91 22.37 -9.76
CA VAL A 6 12.70 21.92 -10.48
C VAL A 6 11.44 22.45 -9.80
N ASP A 7 10.33 22.60 -10.51
CA ASP A 7 9.09 23.06 -9.89
C ASP A 7 8.54 22.02 -8.90
N VAL A 8 8.54 20.74 -9.30
CA VAL A 8 8.02 19.65 -8.47
C VAL A 8 9.01 18.50 -8.38
N LEU A 9 9.40 18.14 -7.17
CA LEU A 9 10.20 16.93 -6.92
C LEU A 9 9.30 15.84 -6.35
N ILE A 10 9.23 14.71 -7.05
CA ILE A 10 8.48 13.52 -6.62
C ILE A 10 9.45 12.52 -6.01
N VAL A 11 9.11 11.93 -4.87
CA VAL A 11 9.94 10.89 -4.22
C VAL A 11 9.25 9.54 -4.35
N GLY A 12 9.84 8.62 -5.12
CA GLY A 12 9.40 7.24 -5.33
C GLY A 12 8.77 7.00 -6.70
N ALA A 13 9.24 5.96 -7.41
CA ALA A 13 8.77 5.55 -8.73
C ALA A 13 7.85 4.29 -8.66
N GLY A 14 6.99 4.23 -7.64
CA GLY A 14 5.91 3.26 -7.56
C GLY A 14 4.63 3.72 -8.26
N LEU A 15 3.52 2.98 -8.06
CA LEU A 15 2.20 3.34 -8.62
C LEU A 15 1.85 4.83 -8.41
N SER A 16 2.05 5.35 -7.20
CA SER A 16 1.73 6.74 -6.87
C SER A 16 2.58 7.75 -7.64
N GLY A 17 3.90 7.53 -7.76
CA GLY A 17 4.81 8.48 -8.39
C GLY A 17 4.63 8.56 -9.91
N ILE A 18 4.34 7.42 -10.55
CA ILE A 18 4.00 7.40 -11.98
C ILE A 18 2.65 8.08 -12.23
N GLY A 19 1.66 7.86 -11.37
CA GLY A 19 0.41 8.62 -11.41
C GLY A 19 0.65 10.13 -11.27
N ALA A 20 1.45 10.55 -10.30
CA ALA A 20 1.81 11.94 -10.08
C ALA A 20 2.49 12.58 -11.31
N GLY A 21 3.47 11.89 -11.92
CA GLY A 21 4.13 12.33 -13.13
C GLY A 21 3.16 12.53 -14.30
N TYR A 22 2.25 11.58 -14.54
CA TYR A 22 1.22 11.72 -15.57
C TYR A 22 0.32 12.94 -15.32
N HIS A 23 -0.17 13.10 -14.09
CA HIS A 23 -1.07 14.20 -13.73
C HIS A 23 -0.37 15.56 -13.86
N LEU A 24 0.89 15.68 -13.45
CA LEU A 24 1.67 16.92 -13.61
C LEU A 24 1.88 17.25 -15.10
N GLN A 25 2.33 16.31 -15.92
CA GLN A 25 2.52 16.54 -17.37
C GLN A 25 1.23 17.01 -18.06
N THR A 26 0.09 16.42 -17.68
CA THR A 26 -1.19 16.68 -18.34
C THR A 26 -1.92 17.90 -17.82
N ARG A 27 -1.74 18.25 -16.54
CA ARG A 27 -2.53 19.31 -15.87
C ARG A 27 -1.71 20.54 -15.49
N CYS A 28 -0.39 20.41 -15.40
CA CYS A 28 0.56 21.48 -15.11
C CYS A 28 1.67 21.48 -16.19
N PRO A 29 1.35 21.60 -17.49
CA PRO A 29 2.31 21.37 -18.59
C PRO A 29 3.47 22.37 -18.62
N THR A 30 3.37 23.48 -17.88
CA THR A 30 4.42 24.50 -17.74
C THR A 30 5.41 24.18 -16.62
N LYS A 31 5.18 23.13 -15.81
CA LYS A 31 6.00 22.79 -14.66
C LYS A 31 7.02 21.71 -14.99
N SER A 32 8.27 21.98 -14.62
CA SER A 32 9.33 20.99 -14.60
C SER A 32 9.16 20.03 -13.43
N TYR A 33 9.45 18.75 -13.62
CA TYR A 33 9.46 17.79 -12.53
C TYR A 33 10.51 16.70 -12.72
N VAL A 34 10.91 16.11 -11.59
CA VAL A 34 11.79 14.94 -11.52
C VAL A 34 11.23 13.94 -10.50
N ILE A 35 11.42 12.65 -10.74
CA ILE A 35 11.11 11.57 -9.80
C ILE A 35 12.44 11.00 -9.29
N LEU A 36 12.67 11.01 -7.98
CA LEU A 36 13.82 10.33 -7.37
C LEU A 36 13.39 8.96 -6.83
N GLU A 37 14.06 7.90 -7.26
CA GLU A 37 13.85 6.53 -6.81
C GLU A 37 15.14 5.97 -6.22
N GLY A 38 15.07 5.44 -4.99
CA GLY A 38 16.24 4.92 -4.29
C GLY A 38 16.76 3.61 -4.88
N ARG A 39 15.90 2.86 -5.58
CA ARG A 39 16.24 1.60 -6.25
C ARG A 39 16.71 1.84 -7.67
N ASP A 40 17.24 0.78 -8.28
CA ASP A 40 17.67 0.69 -9.67
C ASP A 40 16.50 0.50 -10.66
N CYS A 41 15.28 0.44 -10.15
CA CYS A 41 14.10 0.03 -10.91
C CYS A 41 12.82 0.73 -10.47
N ILE A 42 11.90 0.85 -11.41
CA ILE A 42 10.51 1.31 -11.24
C ILE A 42 9.62 0.17 -10.71
N GLY A 43 8.55 0.52 -9.99
CA GLY A 43 7.45 -0.41 -9.67
C GLY A 43 7.05 -0.42 -8.19
N GLY A 44 7.92 0.06 -7.30
CA GLY A 44 7.67 0.08 -5.86
C GLY A 44 7.36 -1.32 -5.31
N THR A 45 6.19 -1.49 -4.70
CA THR A 45 5.68 -2.76 -4.15
C THR A 45 5.81 -3.94 -5.13
N TRP A 46 5.48 -3.71 -6.40
CA TRP A 46 5.36 -4.77 -7.40
C TRP A 46 6.70 -5.25 -7.94
N ASP A 47 7.77 -4.47 -7.73
CA ASP A 47 9.14 -4.93 -7.96
C ASP A 47 9.79 -5.46 -6.66
N LEU A 48 9.46 -4.84 -5.51
CA LEU A 48 10.05 -5.18 -4.21
C LEU A 48 9.76 -6.61 -3.78
N PHE A 49 8.49 -7.01 -3.86
CA PHE A 49 8.06 -8.32 -3.41
C PHE A 49 8.10 -9.30 -4.58
N ARG A 50 8.99 -10.30 -4.48
CA ARG A 50 9.24 -11.28 -5.55
C ARG A 50 8.85 -12.71 -5.16
N TYR A 51 8.08 -12.85 -4.09
CA TYR A 51 7.65 -14.16 -3.62
C TYR A 51 6.58 -14.77 -4.54
N PRO A 52 6.49 -16.11 -4.65
CA PRO A 52 5.51 -16.79 -5.50
C PRO A 52 4.09 -16.39 -5.13
N GLY A 53 3.29 -16.02 -6.13
CA GLY A 53 1.88 -15.74 -5.90
C GLY A 53 1.53 -14.31 -5.50
N ILE A 54 2.50 -13.41 -5.44
CA ILE A 54 2.19 -11.99 -5.22
C ILE A 54 1.12 -11.52 -6.21
N ARG A 55 0.08 -10.89 -5.66
CA ARG A 55 -1.06 -10.35 -6.39
C ARG A 55 -1.71 -9.22 -5.60
N SER A 56 -2.58 -8.49 -6.26
CA SER A 56 -3.45 -7.51 -5.61
C SER A 56 -4.71 -8.17 -5.04
N ASP A 57 -5.14 -7.75 -3.85
CA ASP A 57 -6.49 -8.05 -3.33
C ASP A 57 -7.57 -7.10 -3.92
N SER A 58 -7.14 -6.03 -4.60
CA SER A 58 -8.02 -5.14 -5.37
C SER A 58 -8.05 -5.53 -6.84
N ASP A 59 -9.21 -5.36 -7.47
CA ASP A 59 -9.31 -5.50 -8.91
C ASP A 59 -8.60 -4.36 -9.66
N MET A 60 -8.08 -4.67 -10.84
CA MET A 60 -7.38 -3.69 -11.68
C MET A 60 -8.29 -2.63 -12.29
N PHE A 61 -9.62 -2.77 -12.20
CA PHE A 61 -10.52 -1.69 -12.61
C PHE A 61 -10.54 -0.55 -11.59
N THR A 62 -10.28 -0.83 -10.32
CA THR A 62 -10.14 0.19 -9.27
C THR A 62 -8.69 0.47 -8.89
N LEU A 63 -7.78 -0.50 -9.02
CA LEU A 63 -6.34 -0.31 -8.79
C LEU A 63 -5.63 0.31 -10.00
N GLY A 64 -6.07 0.06 -11.23
CA GLY A 64 -5.50 0.72 -12.40
C GLY A 64 -5.70 2.23 -12.37
N TYR A 65 -4.89 2.96 -13.12
CA TYR A 65 -5.02 4.39 -13.30
C TYR A 65 -6.35 4.74 -13.97
N SER A 66 -6.94 5.88 -13.60
CA SER A 66 -8.15 6.37 -14.26
C SER A 66 -7.95 6.70 -15.74
N PHE A 67 -6.72 7.03 -16.15
CA PHE A 67 -6.35 7.44 -17.51
C PHE A 67 -5.79 6.31 -18.40
N LYS A 68 -5.37 5.17 -17.82
CA LYS A 68 -4.91 3.98 -18.57
C LYS A 68 -5.81 2.78 -18.26
N PRO A 69 -6.84 2.51 -19.07
CA PRO A 69 -7.74 1.39 -18.86
C PRO A 69 -7.01 0.05 -18.75
N TRP A 70 -7.44 -0.79 -17.81
CA TRP A 70 -7.00 -2.18 -17.72
C TRP A 70 -7.69 -3.05 -18.78
N THR A 71 -6.89 -3.70 -19.62
CA THR A 71 -7.34 -4.47 -20.79
C THR A 71 -7.08 -5.97 -20.70
N ASP A 72 -6.67 -6.51 -19.56
CA ASP A 72 -6.55 -7.96 -19.35
C ASP A 72 -7.84 -8.53 -18.70
N PRO A 73 -8.45 -9.62 -19.22
CA PRO A 73 -9.66 -10.22 -18.62
C PRO A 73 -9.54 -10.62 -17.14
N LYS A 74 -8.32 -10.88 -16.65
CA LYS A 74 -8.00 -11.17 -15.25
C LYS A 74 -7.98 -9.87 -14.47
N ALA A 75 -9.02 -9.65 -13.67
CA ALA A 75 -9.18 -8.44 -12.88
C ALA A 75 -8.32 -8.47 -11.61
N ILE A 76 -8.15 -9.66 -11.02
CA ILE A 76 -7.22 -9.90 -9.91
C ILE A 76 -5.86 -10.26 -10.50
N ALA A 77 -5.06 -9.24 -10.82
CA ALA A 77 -3.77 -9.39 -11.48
C ALA A 77 -2.66 -9.83 -10.52
N ASP A 78 -1.71 -10.61 -11.04
CA ASP A 78 -0.48 -10.95 -10.31
C ASP A 78 0.55 -9.80 -10.36
N GLY A 79 1.56 -9.89 -9.50
CA GLY A 79 2.60 -8.86 -9.35
C GLY A 79 3.31 -8.52 -10.67
N PRO A 80 3.78 -9.51 -11.46
CA PRO A 80 4.39 -9.26 -12.77
C PRO A 80 3.47 -8.50 -13.73
N GLN A 81 2.19 -8.86 -13.82
CA GLN A 81 1.22 -8.14 -14.65
C GLN A 81 1.05 -6.67 -14.22
N ILE A 82 0.99 -6.40 -12.90
CA ILE A 82 0.86 -5.03 -12.38
C ILE A 82 2.16 -4.24 -12.59
N LEU A 83 3.32 -4.87 -12.41
CA LEU A 83 4.62 -4.26 -12.66
C LEU A 83 4.77 -3.86 -14.13
N ASN A 84 4.40 -4.73 -15.05
CA ASN A 84 4.40 -4.43 -16.49
C ASN A 84 3.46 -3.28 -16.80
N TYR A 85 2.25 -3.27 -16.24
CA TYR A 85 1.32 -2.16 -16.41
C TYR A 85 1.89 -0.82 -15.94
N VAL A 86 2.60 -0.78 -14.81
CA VAL A 86 3.28 0.44 -14.33
C VAL A 86 4.39 0.88 -15.30
N ARG A 87 5.21 -0.07 -15.77
CA ARG A 87 6.30 0.18 -16.73
C ARG A 87 5.78 0.70 -18.06
N GLU A 88 4.76 0.05 -18.62
CA GLU A 88 4.07 0.47 -19.84
C GLU A 88 3.48 1.87 -19.66
N THR A 89 2.81 2.14 -18.53
CA THR A 89 2.28 3.48 -18.26
C THR A 89 3.37 4.53 -18.27
N ALA A 90 4.51 4.26 -17.64
CA ALA A 90 5.60 5.21 -17.58
C ALA A 90 6.18 5.48 -18.97
N ALA A 91 6.48 4.42 -19.74
CA ALA A 91 7.07 4.51 -21.07
C ALA A 91 6.14 5.19 -22.10
N GLU A 92 4.86 4.80 -22.14
CA GLU A 92 3.87 5.38 -23.08
C GLU A 92 3.69 6.89 -22.90
N ASN A 93 3.93 7.39 -21.68
CA ASN A 93 3.73 8.79 -21.34
C ASN A 93 5.07 9.53 -21.13
N GLY A 94 6.21 8.91 -21.48
CA GLY A 94 7.56 9.48 -21.35
C GLY A 94 8.02 9.77 -19.91
N ILE A 95 7.30 9.28 -18.91
CA ILE A 95 7.55 9.56 -17.48
C ILE A 95 8.85 8.89 -17.02
N ASP A 96 9.20 7.75 -17.62
CA ASP A 96 10.44 7.02 -17.37
C ASP A 96 11.69 7.89 -17.56
N ARG A 97 11.66 8.83 -18.50
CA ARG A 97 12.75 9.79 -18.76
C ARG A 97 12.95 10.82 -17.66
N HIS A 98 11.96 10.99 -16.78
CA HIS A 98 12.00 11.90 -15.63
C HIS A 98 12.40 11.19 -14.33
N ILE A 99 12.68 9.88 -14.37
CA ILE A 99 13.06 9.10 -13.19
C ILE A 99 14.58 9.05 -13.05
N ARG A 100 15.07 9.36 -11.85
CA ARG A 100 16.45 9.15 -11.44
C ARG A 100 16.51 8.02 -10.44
N TYR A 101 16.93 6.86 -10.92
CA TYR A 101 17.19 5.68 -10.11
C TYR A 101 18.44 5.86 -9.24
N HIS A 102 18.59 5.02 -8.23
CA HIS A 102 19.69 5.06 -7.26
C HIS A 102 19.79 6.36 -6.44
N HIS A 103 18.72 7.18 -6.40
CA HIS A 103 18.67 8.43 -5.63
C HIS A 103 17.78 8.23 -4.41
N ARG A 104 18.40 7.85 -3.29
CA ARG A 104 17.69 7.68 -2.03
C ARG A 104 17.63 9.01 -1.28
N VAL A 105 16.45 9.62 -1.26
CA VAL A 105 16.22 10.87 -0.50
C VAL A 105 16.34 10.61 1.01
N LYS A 106 17.11 11.46 1.70
CA LYS A 106 17.43 11.33 3.13
C LYS A 106 16.92 12.49 3.96
N ARG A 107 17.00 13.71 3.41
CA ARG A 107 16.62 14.95 4.09
C ARG A 107 15.93 15.91 3.14
N ALA A 108 14.92 16.64 3.63
CA ALA A 108 14.31 17.77 2.93
C ALA A 108 14.13 18.93 3.91
N THR A 109 14.63 20.11 3.55
CA THR A 109 14.60 21.30 4.40
C THR A 109 13.93 22.45 3.66
N TRP A 110 12.86 22.99 4.22
CA TRP A 110 12.19 24.18 3.69
C TRP A 110 12.84 25.46 4.19
N SER A 111 12.95 26.45 3.28
CA SER A 111 13.32 27.83 3.58
C SER A 111 12.15 28.75 3.26
N THR A 112 11.55 29.37 4.27
CA THR A 112 10.48 30.36 4.09
C THR A 112 10.97 31.62 3.35
N PRO A 113 12.18 32.16 3.60
CA PRO A 113 12.72 33.27 2.82
C PRO A 113 12.86 32.96 1.32
N ASP A 114 13.34 31.76 0.98
CA ASP A 114 13.59 31.35 -0.42
C ASP A 114 12.35 30.73 -1.09
N ALA A 115 11.34 30.36 -0.29
CA ALA A 115 10.11 29.70 -0.71
C ALA A 115 10.32 28.39 -1.50
N HIS A 116 11.32 27.60 -1.11
CA HIS A 116 11.58 26.30 -1.73
C HIS A 116 12.13 25.26 -0.74
N TRP A 117 12.03 24.00 -1.13
CA TRP A 117 12.67 22.86 -0.47
C TRP A 117 14.09 22.68 -1.01
N THR A 118 15.05 22.42 -0.12
CA THR A 118 16.32 21.76 -0.46
C THR A 118 16.24 20.29 -0.12
N VAL A 119 16.46 19.43 -1.10
CA VAL A 119 16.35 17.97 -0.99
C VAL A 119 17.73 17.36 -1.14
N GLU A 120 18.12 16.55 -0.16
CA GLU A 120 19.37 15.82 -0.17
C GLU A 120 19.12 14.32 -0.36
N ALA A 121 19.81 13.75 -1.34
CA ALA A 121 19.73 12.33 -1.67
C ALA A 121 21.12 11.69 -1.70
N GLU A 122 21.20 10.46 -1.20
CA GLU A 122 22.33 9.56 -1.42
C GLU A 122 22.19 8.97 -2.83
N ARG A 123 23.15 9.26 -3.70
CA ARG A 123 23.26 8.68 -5.04
C ARG A 123 24.28 7.55 -5.03
N ILE A 124 23.88 6.35 -5.46
CA ILE A 124 24.82 5.26 -5.71
C ILE A 124 25.37 5.43 -7.12
N SER A 125 26.67 5.68 -7.24
CA SER A 125 27.37 5.78 -8.52
C SER A 125 27.73 4.39 -9.10
N GLY A 126 28.06 4.33 -10.39
CA GLY A 126 28.38 3.07 -11.08
C GLY A 126 29.56 2.26 -10.51
N ALA A 127 30.40 2.88 -9.66
CA ALA A 127 31.49 2.20 -8.94
C ALA A 127 31.08 1.71 -7.53
N GLY A 128 29.81 1.83 -7.15
CA GLY A 128 29.30 1.50 -5.81
C GLY A 128 29.58 2.56 -4.75
N ALA A 129 30.22 3.67 -5.10
CA ALA A 129 30.44 4.79 -4.19
C ALA A 129 29.15 5.58 -3.99
N THR A 130 28.83 5.92 -2.75
CA THR A 130 27.70 6.77 -2.38
C THR A 130 28.15 8.23 -2.31
N GLU A 131 27.44 9.11 -3.00
CA GLU A 131 27.67 10.55 -2.93
C GLU A 131 26.38 11.28 -2.52
N LEU A 132 26.53 12.41 -1.82
CA LEU A 132 25.41 13.27 -1.46
C LEU A 132 25.13 14.25 -2.61
N VAL A 133 23.94 14.17 -3.20
CA VAL A 133 23.47 15.12 -4.21
C VAL A 133 22.39 16.02 -3.63
N ARG A 134 22.37 17.28 -4.07
CA ARG A 134 21.40 18.29 -3.64
C ARG A 134 20.58 18.79 -4.82
N LEU A 135 19.28 18.87 -4.63
CA LEU A 135 18.33 19.48 -5.54
C LEU A 135 17.48 20.48 -4.76
N THR A 136 16.87 21.44 -5.45
CA THR A 136 15.85 22.31 -4.87
C THR A 136 14.54 22.19 -5.62
N CYS A 137 13.41 22.40 -4.95
CA CYS A 137 12.12 22.42 -5.61
C CYS A 137 11.07 23.31 -4.93
N ASN A 138 10.15 23.85 -5.73
CA ASN A 138 9.06 24.68 -5.21
C ASN A 138 8.03 23.83 -4.43
N PHE A 139 7.74 22.62 -4.92
CA PHE A 139 6.79 21.70 -4.31
C PHE A 139 7.39 20.29 -4.15
N LEU A 140 7.22 19.69 -2.97
CA LEU A 140 7.70 18.33 -2.67
C LEU A 140 6.51 17.35 -2.61
N PHE A 141 6.52 16.32 -3.47
CA PHE A 141 5.44 15.35 -3.54
C PHE A 141 5.92 13.93 -3.20
N LEU A 142 5.59 13.48 -2.00
CA LEU A 142 6.06 12.21 -1.45
C LEU A 142 5.18 11.04 -1.93
N CYS A 143 5.77 10.17 -2.74
CA CYS A 143 5.15 8.97 -3.31
C CYS A 143 5.88 7.68 -2.86
N SER A 144 6.58 7.74 -1.71
CA SER A 144 7.49 6.73 -1.20
C SER A 144 6.82 5.47 -0.63
N GLY A 145 5.49 5.40 -0.63
CA GLY A 145 4.73 4.34 0.04
C GLY A 145 4.68 4.52 1.57
N TYR A 146 4.25 3.46 2.27
CA TYR A 146 3.91 3.51 3.70
C TYR A 146 4.72 2.54 4.57
N TYR A 147 5.75 1.90 4.03
CA TYR A 147 6.51 0.88 4.73
C TYR A 147 7.99 0.87 4.32
N LYS A 148 8.85 0.37 5.22
CA LYS A 148 10.30 0.24 5.01
C LYS A 148 10.61 -0.79 3.92
N TYR A 149 11.46 -0.43 2.96
CA TYR A 149 11.88 -1.34 1.88
C TYR A 149 13.03 -2.24 2.29
N GLU A 150 13.86 -1.84 3.26
CA GLU A 150 15.03 -2.61 3.71
C GLU A 150 14.67 -3.83 4.56
N ALA A 151 13.56 -3.74 5.29
CA ALA A 151 13.14 -4.77 6.22
C ALA A 151 11.63 -4.77 6.45
N GLY A 152 11.05 -5.98 6.47
CA GLY A 152 9.73 -6.23 7.03
C GLY A 152 9.80 -6.50 8.53
N TYR A 153 8.64 -6.67 9.15
CA TYR A 153 8.57 -6.94 10.58
C TYR A 153 8.80 -8.44 10.83
N THR A 154 9.93 -8.78 11.46
CA THR A 154 10.21 -10.13 11.94
C THR A 154 10.24 -10.07 13.47
N PRO A 155 9.28 -10.69 14.17
CA PRO A 155 9.35 -10.78 15.63
C PRO A 155 10.51 -11.70 16.02
N GLU A 156 11.01 -11.54 17.24
CA GLU A 156 11.96 -12.48 17.81
C GLU A 156 11.25 -13.79 18.13
N PHE A 157 11.77 -14.89 17.61
CA PHE A 157 11.32 -16.23 17.93
C PHE A 157 12.44 -16.96 18.67
N LYS A 158 12.09 -17.69 19.75
CA LYS A 158 13.03 -18.53 20.47
C LYS A 158 13.51 -19.68 19.56
N GLY A 159 14.78 -20.08 19.71
CA GLY A 159 15.36 -21.24 19.01
C GLY A 159 15.64 -21.05 17.52
N THR A 160 15.51 -19.84 16.94
CA THR A 160 15.74 -19.65 15.49
C THR A 160 17.13 -20.03 15.03
N ALA A 161 18.14 -19.92 15.90
CA ALA A 161 19.51 -20.32 15.63
C ALA A 161 19.69 -21.85 15.56
N GLU A 162 18.74 -22.62 16.09
CA GLU A 162 18.79 -24.09 16.12
C GLU A 162 18.18 -24.71 14.85
N PHE A 163 17.29 -23.98 14.16
CA PHE A 163 16.61 -24.48 12.96
C PHE A 163 17.62 -24.75 11.84
N ALA A 164 17.70 -26.00 11.39
CA ALA A 164 18.66 -26.44 10.37
C ALA A 164 18.22 -26.06 8.94
N GLY A 165 16.95 -25.74 8.75
CA GLY A 165 16.38 -25.34 7.46
C GLY A 165 16.57 -23.85 7.14
N ARG A 166 15.87 -23.37 6.10
CA ARG A 166 15.96 -21.97 5.65
C ARG A 166 14.82 -21.14 6.21
N ILE A 167 15.14 -20.01 6.86
CA ILE A 167 14.14 -18.99 7.25
C ILE A 167 14.13 -17.87 6.21
N VAL A 168 12.94 -17.56 5.69
CA VAL A 168 12.76 -16.56 4.63
C VAL A 168 11.70 -15.55 5.03
N HIS A 169 12.03 -14.26 4.96
CA HIS A 169 11.01 -13.21 5.02
C HIS A 169 10.54 -12.87 3.59
N PRO A 170 9.22 -12.80 3.28
CA PRO A 170 8.72 -12.58 1.92
C PRO A 170 9.27 -11.33 1.20
N GLN A 171 9.58 -10.27 1.94
CA GLN A 171 10.20 -9.05 1.40
C GLN A 171 11.63 -9.26 0.87
N LYS A 172 12.30 -10.32 1.31
CA LYS A 172 13.67 -10.71 0.90
C LYS A 172 13.66 -11.99 0.08
N TRP A 173 12.54 -12.29 -0.58
CA TRP A 173 12.43 -13.48 -1.41
C TRP A 173 13.33 -13.35 -2.65
N THR A 174 14.14 -14.37 -2.88
CA THR A 174 15.10 -14.47 -3.98
C THR A 174 14.85 -15.74 -4.80
N GLU A 175 15.34 -15.76 -6.04
CA GLU A 175 15.05 -16.85 -6.99
C GLU A 175 15.72 -18.19 -6.62
N ASP A 176 16.77 -18.17 -5.80
CA ASP A 176 17.50 -19.35 -5.32
C ASP A 176 16.75 -20.16 -4.24
N ILE A 177 15.57 -19.70 -3.81
CA ILE A 177 14.76 -20.40 -2.82
C ILE A 177 14.02 -21.55 -3.49
N ASP A 178 14.61 -22.75 -3.43
CA ASP A 178 13.97 -23.98 -3.87
C ASP A 178 13.12 -24.62 -2.77
N TYR A 179 11.81 -24.68 -3.01
CA TYR A 179 10.80 -25.26 -2.14
C TYR A 179 10.13 -26.51 -2.76
N VAL A 180 10.58 -26.99 -3.92
CA VAL A 180 10.01 -28.17 -4.57
C VAL A 180 10.19 -29.41 -3.69
N GLY A 181 9.12 -30.15 -3.44
CA GLY A 181 9.15 -31.36 -2.61
C GLY A 181 9.48 -31.12 -1.13
N LYS A 182 9.54 -29.86 -0.67
CA LYS A 182 9.86 -29.51 0.72
C LYS A 182 8.62 -29.32 1.58
N ARG A 183 8.77 -29.46 2.89
CA ARG A 183 7.77 -29.08 3.90
C ARG A 183 7.98 -27.61 4.24
N VAL A 184 6.96 -26.79 4.02
CA VAL A 184 7.04 -25.34 4.21
C VAL A 184 6.05 -24.90 5.28
N VAL A 185 6.52 -24.20 6.31
CA VAL A 185 5.65 -23.55 7.29
C VAL A 185 5.62 -22.04 7.01
N VAL A 186 4.44 -21.49 6.75
CA VAL A 186 4.22 -20.05 6.54
C VAL A 186 3.62 -19.46 7.82
N ILE A 187 4.38 -18.62 8.52
CA ILE A 187 3.94 -17.95 9.75
C ILE A 187 3.21 -16.66 9.39
N GLY A 188 1.91 -16.63 9.65
CA GLY A 188 1.05 -15.47 9.42
C GLY A 188 -0.30 -15.85 8.79
N SER A 189 -1.26 -14.93 8.89
CA SER A 189 -2.62 -15.07 8.34
C SER A 189 -3.07 -13.82 7.56
N GLY A 190 -2.12 -12.93 7.24
CA GLY A 190 -2.39 -11.73 6.44
C GLY A 190 -2.37 -12.02 4.94
N ALA A 191 -2.57 -10.98 4.13
CA ALA A 191 -2.60 -11.08 2.67
C ALA A 191 -1.36 -11.80 2.09
N THR A 192 -0.16 -11.52 2.61
CA THR A 192 1.07 -12.20 2.18
C THR A 192 1.02 -13.72 2.39
N ALA A 193 0.50 -14.20 3.52
CA ALA A 193 0.38 -15.64 3.77
C ALA A 193 -0.69 -16.28 2.86
N VAL A 194 -1.86 -15.63 2.74
CA VAL A 194 -2.99 -16.11 1.93
C VAL A 194 -2.66 -16.17 0.43
N THR A 195 -1.73 -15.34 -0.03
CA THR A 195 -1.23 -15.36 -1.42
C THR A 195 -0.14 -16.40 -1.63
N LEU A 196 0.79 -16.55 -0.69
CA LEU A 196 1.89 -17.51 -0.73
C LEU A 196 1.45 -18.96 -0.65
N VAL A 197 0.62 -19.30 0.34
CA VAL A 197 0.27 -20.69 0.68
C VAL A 197 -0.26 -21.49 -0.52
N PRO A 198 -1.28 -21.01 -1.27
CA PRO A 198 -1.79 -21.78 -2.41
C PRO A 198 -0.76 -21.95 -3.53
N GLU A 199 0.17 -21.01 -3.69
CA GLU A 199 1.17 -21.03 -4.76
C GLU A 199 2.37 -21.92 -4.41
N LEU A 200 2.84 -21.87 -3.17
CA LEU A 200 3.83 -22.81 -2.66
C LEU A 200 3.30 -24.26 -2.70
N ALA A 201 2.03 -24.46 -2.35
CA ALA A 201 1.39 -25.78 -2.31
C ALA A 201 1.30 -26.47 -3.69
N LYS A 202 1.56 -25.75 -4.80
CA LYS A 202 1.63 -26.37 -6.14
C LYS A 202 2.87 -27.23 -6.34
N LYS A 203 3.96 -26.97 -5.60
CA LYS A 203 5.26 -27.63 -5.81
C LYS A 203 5.89 -28.19 -4.53
N ALA A 204 5.58 -27.62 -3.37
CA ALA A 204 6.03 -28.14 -2.08
C ALA A 204 5.38 -29.50 -1.78
N ALA A 205 6.03 -30.33 -0.96
CA ALA A 205 5.46 -31.59 -0.50
C ALA A 205 4.27 -31.34 0.44
N GLN A 206 4.39 -30.35 1.34
CA GLN A 206 3.31 -29.92 2.22
C GLN A 206 3.51 -28.46 2.59
N VAL A 207 2.42 -27.67 2.64
CA VAL A 207 2.46 -26.30 3.15
C VAL A 207 1.55 -26.13 4.35
N THR A 208 2.09 -25.64 5.47
CA THR A 208 1.30 -25.36 6.68
C THR A 208 1.27 -23.87 6.94
N MET A 209 0.07 -23.27 6.90
CA MET A 209 -0.15 -21.90 7.35
C MET A 209 -0.30 -21.90 8.87
N LEU A 210 0.72 -21.42 9.58
CA LEU A 210 0.71 -21.26 11.03
C LEU A 210 0.23 -19.85 11.39
N GLN A 211 -0.88 -19.75 12.10
CA GLN A 211 -1.46 -18.47 12.52
C GLN A 211 -1.72 -18.43 14.01
N ARG A 212 -1.45 -17.28 14.63
CA ARG A 212 -1.88 -17.01 16.02
C ARG A 212 -3.36 -16.63 16.11
N SER A 213 -3.84 -15.87 15.12
CA SER A 213 -5.21 -15.36 15.08
C SER A 213 -5.73 -15.44 13.66
N PRO A 214 -6.92 -16.03 13.43
CA PRO A 214 -7.53 -16.07 12.11
C PRO A 214 -7.80 -14.68 11.52
N THR A 215 -7.80 -14.61 10.19
CA THR A 215 -8.23 -13.45 9.40
C THR A 215 -9.45 -13.81 8.57
N TYR A 216 -10.31 -12.84 8.27
CA TYR A 216 -11.42 -13.06 7.34
C TYR A 216 -10.90 -13.26 5.91
N VAL A 217 -11.31 -14.36 5.30
CA VAL A 217 -10.96 -14.72 3.93
C VAL A 217 -12.22 -14.75 3.08
N VAL A 218 -12.20 -14.05 1.95
CA VAL A 218 -13.31 -14.00 1.00
C VAL A 218 -12.85 -14.56 -0.34
N SER A 219 -13.63 -15.47 -0.93
CA SER A 219 -13.38 -15.92 -2.30
C SER A 219 -14.16 -15.10 -3.31
N ARG A 220 -13.50 -14.70 -4.40
CA ARG A 220 -14.14 -14.11 -5.58
C ARG A 220 -13.49 -14.65 -6.85
N PRO A 221 -14.22 -14.66 -7.98
CA PRO A 221 -13.63 -15.00 -9.27
C PRO A 221 -12.46 -14.07 -9.64
N ALA A 222 -11.37 -14.62 -10.19
CA ALA A 222 -10.25 -13.82 -10.70
C ALA A 222 -10.64 -13.00 -11.94
N GLN A 223 -11.56 -13.54 -12.74
CA GLN A 223 -12.18 -12.88 -13.89
C GLN A 223 -13.63 -12.55 -13.58
N ASP A 224 -14.06 -11.34 -13.92
CA ASP A 224 -15.46 -10.92 -13.77
C ASP A 224 -16.21 -11.11 -15.10
N PRO A 225 -17.13 -12.08 -15.22
CA PRO A 225 -17.81 -12.39 -16.49
C PRO A 225 -18.60 -11.21 -17.03
N LEU A 226 -19.22 -10.41 -16.15
CA LEU A 226 -20.00 -9.23 -16.54
C LEU A 226 -19.06 -8.12 -17.02
N ALA A 227 -17.94 -7.89 -16.32
CA ALA A 227 -16.92 -6.94 -16.76
C ALA A 227 -16.35 -7.33 -18.12
N ASN A 228 -16.05 -8.62 -18.31
CA ASN A 228 -15.53 -9.13 -19.57
C ASN A 228 -16.56 -9.01 -20.70
N LYS A 229 -17.86 -9.22 -20.42
CA LYS A 229 -18.94 -8.95 -21.39
C LYS A 229 -19.02 -7.47 -21.75
N LEU A 230 -18.96 -6.56 -20.78
CA LEU A 230 -18.97 -5.11 -21.05
C LEU A 230 -17.78 -4.69 -21.91
N ARG A 231 -16.58 -5.22 -21.63
CA ARG A 231 -15.36 -4.93 -22.39
C ARG A 231 -15.37 -5.44 -23.81
N ARG A 232 -16.07 -6.55 -24.09
CA ARG A 232 -16.22 -7.07 -25.46
C ARG A 232 -17.18 -6.22 -26.30
N ASN A 233 -18.15 -5.56 -25.67
CA ASN A 233 -19.28 -4.92 -26.35
C ASN A 233 -19.22 -3.38 -26.35
N LEU A 234 -18.33 -2.76 -25.58
CA LEU A 234 -18.24 -1.30 -25.44
C LEU A 234 -16.81 -0.82 -25.70
N PRO A 235 -16.62 0.45 -26.12
CA PRO A 235 -15.30 1.06 -26.20
C PRO A 235 -14.54 0.95 -24.87
N ALA A 236 -13.22 0.67 -24.95
CA ALA A 236 -12.40 0.33 -23.78
C ALA A 236 -12.52 1.33 -22.61
N ARG A 237 -12.48 2.63 -22.90
CA ARG A 237 -12.64 3.69 -21.87
C ARG A 237 -14.03 3.65 -21.22
N LEU A 238 -15.09 3.53 -22.01
CA LEU A 238 -16.46 3.48 -21.49
C LEU A 238 -16.68 2.24 -20.63
N ALA A 239 -16.26 1.06 -21.12
CA ALA A 239 -16.33 -0.18 -20.37
C ALA A 239 -15.59 -0.06 -19.03
N TYR A 240 -14.35 0.45 -19.07
CA TYR A 240 -13.52 0.63 -17.89
C TYR A 240 -14.16 1.56 -16.86
N HIS A 241 -14.70 2.71 -17.27
CA HIS A 241 -15.36 3.63 -16.35
C HIS A 241 -16.61 3.02 -15.71
N LEU A 242 -17.46 2.32 -16.48
CA LEU A 242 -18.65 1.66 -15.94
C LEU A 242 -18.28 0.56 -14.93
N ILE A 243 -17.30 -0.28 -15.26
CA ILE A 243 -16.84 -1.37 -14.39
C ILE A 243 -16.21 -0.82 -13.12
N ARG A 244 -15.34 0.19 -13.25
CA ARG A 244 -14.69 0.87 -12.11
C ARG A 244 -15.73 1.44 -11.15
N TRP A 245 -16.71 2.18 -11.65
CA TRP A 245 -17.75 2.77 -10.80
C TRP A 245 -18.61 1.71 -10.13
N ARG A 246 -19.02 0.67 -10.87
CA ARG A 246 -19.73 -0.48 -10.30
C ARG A 246 -18.94 -1.12 -9.15
N ASN A 247 -17.63 -1.35 -9.33
CA ASN A 247 -16.77 -1.98 -8.32
C ASN A 247 -16.55 -1.08 -7.09
N VAL A 248 -16.32 0.21 -7.31
CA VAL A 248 -16.24 1.22 -6.24
C VAL A 248 -17.51 1.24 -5.42
N MET A 249 -18.68 1.31 -6.06
CA MET A 249 -19.97 1.36 -5.38
C MET A 249 -20.25 0.08 -4.59
N TRP A 250 -19.93 -1.08 -5.16
CA TRP A 250 -20.03 -2.36 -4.45
C TRP A 250 -19.10 -2.45 -3.25
N GLY A 251 -17.84 -2.00 -3.38
CA GLY A 251 -16.89 -1.97 -2.28
C GLY A 251 -17.35 -1.05 -1.14
N MET A 252 -17.84 0.15 -1.48
CA MET A 252 -18.41 1.09 -0.52
C MET A 252 -19.64 0.51 0.18
N PHE A 253 -20.56 -0.09 -0.58
CA PHE A 253 -21.75 -0.75 -0.03
C PHE A 253 -21.35 -1.87 0.95
N PHE A 254 -20.43 -2.75 0.55
CA PHE A 254 -19.98 -3.85 1.38
C PHE A 254 -19.30 -3.37 2.66
N PHE A 255 -18.41 -2.37 2.57
CA PHE A 255 -17.79 -1.76 3.75
C PHE A 255 -18.84 -1.16 4.70
N GLN A 256 -19.80 -0.39 4.18
CA GLN A 256 -20.88 0.19 4.99
C GLN A 256 -21.77 -0.87 5.63
N LEU A 257 -22.06 -1.96 4.91
CA LEU A 257 -22.79 -3.10 5.44
C LEU A 257 -22.02 -3.77 6.60
N SER A 258 -20.70 -3.94 6.47
CA SER A 258 -19.85 -4.47 7.54
C SER A 258 -19.84 -3.57 8.77
N ARG A 259 -19.85 -2.24 8.59
CA ARG A 259 -19.93 -1.29 9.72
C ARG A 259 -21.29 -1.27 10.40
N ARG A 260 -22.39 -1.37 9.63
CA ARG A 260 -23.76 -1.27 10.17
C ARG A 260 -24.31 -2.59 10.69
N ARG A 261 -23.90 -3.73 10.12
CA ARG A 261 -24.38 -5.08 10.47
C ARG A 261 -23.23 -6.09 10.51
N PRO A 262 -22.23 -5.90 11.39
CA PRO A 262 -21.01 -6.71 11.40
C PRO A 262 -21.27 -8.21 11.59
N ALA A 263 -22.21 -8.59 12.46
CA ALA A 263 -22.57 -9.99 12.69
C ALA A 263 -23.09 -10.68 11.42
N LYS A 264 -23.98 -10.03 10.66
CA LYS A 264 -24.50 -10.60 9.40
C LYS A 264 -23.41 -10.78 8.35
N VAL A 265 -22.48 -9.84 8.25
CA VAL A 265 -21.35 -9.97 7.31
C VAL A 265 -20.38 -11.06 7.74
N ARG A 266 -20.10 -11.18 9.04
CA ARG A 266 -19.32 -12.29 9.60
C ARG A 266 -19.94 -13.64 9.21
N ASP A 267 -21.24 -13.81 9.43
CA ASP A 267 -21.94 -15.05 9.10
C ASP A 267 -21.91 -15.35 7.60
N LEU A 268 -22.08 -14.33 6.75
CA LEU A 268 -21.98 -14.48 5.29
C LEU A 268 -20.59 -14.96 4.86
N ILE A 269 -19.52 -14.36 5.39
CA ILE A 269 -18.14 -14.75 5.09
C ILE A 269 -17.90 -16.19 5.55
N LEU A 270 -18.24 -16.52 6.80
CA LEU A 270 -18.03 -17.86 7.35
C LEU A 270 -18.86 -18.93 6.63
N LYS A 271 -20.08 -18.61 6.19
CA LYS A 271 -20.87 -19.50 5.34
C LYS A 271 -20.17 -19.78 4.00
N GLY A 272 -19.59 -18.75 3.37
CA GLY A 272 -18.79 -18.91 2.15
C GLY A 272 -17.58 -19.81 2.36
N VAL A 273 -16.87 -19.66 3.48
CA VAL A 273 -15.74 -20.54 3.84
C VAL A 273 -16.19 -21.99 4.05
N ARG A 274 -17.27 -22.23 4.79
CA ARG A 274 -17.84 -23.59 4.99
C ARG A 274 -18.25 -24.24 3.67
N MET A 275 -18.92 -23.48 2.78
CA MET A 275 -19.28 -23.97 1.46
C MET A 275 -18.03 -24.33 0.63
N ALA A 276 -16.94 -23.59 0.77
CA ALA A 276 -15.71 -23.85 0.05
C ALA A 276 -14.91 -25.01 0.62
N LEU A 277 -14.90 -25.25 1.93
CA LEU A 277 -14.08 -26.29 2.56
C LEU A 277 -14.82 -27.61 2.83
N GLY A 278 -16.15 -27.58 2.87
CA GLY A 278 -16.99 -28.71 3.25
C GLY A 278 -17.41 -28.67 4.73
N PRO A 279 -18.35 -29.54 5.13
CA PRO A 279 -18.95 -29.51 6.47
C PRO A 279 -18.00 -29.98 7.59
N ASP A 280 -17.04 -30.85 7.28
CA ASP A 280 -16.18 -31.50 8.29
C ASP A 280 -14.94 -30.67 8.66
N TYR A 281 -14.66 -29.57 7.95
CA TYR A 281 -13.50 -28.74 8.23
C TYR A 281 -13.74 -27.81 9.42
N ASP A 282 -12.76 -27.72 10.32
CA ASP A 282 -12.83 -26.84 11.50
C ASP A 282 -12.66 -25.34 11.13
N VAL A 283 -13.73 -24.76 10.61
CA VAL A 283 -13.85 -23.33 10.31
C VAL A 283 -13.87 -22.48 11.59
N ALA A 284 -14.36 -23.05 12.71
CA ALA A 284 -14.46 -22.34 13.98
C ALA A 284 -13.07 -21.97 14.50
N THR A 285 -12.12 -22.89 14.44
CA THR A 285 -10.74 -22.65 14.89
C THR A 285 -9.89 -21.89 13.87
N HIS A 286 -10.03 -22.20 12.58
CA HIS A 286 -9.07 -21.74 11.57
C HIS A 286 -9.50 -20.50 10.79
N PHE A 287 -10.79 -20.15 10.77
CA PHE A 287 -11.29 -19.08 9.91
C PHE A 287 -12.26 -18.13 10.61
N THR A 288 -12.36 -18.19 11.94
CA THR A 288 -13.25 -17.32 12.73
C THR A 288 -12.45 -16.31 13.57
N PRO A 289 -12.23 -15.08 13.06
CA PRO A 289 -11.54 -14.04 13.81
C PRO A 289 -12.33 -13.56 15.03
N ARG A 290 -11.60 -12.96 16.00
CA ARG A 290 -12.18 -12.34 17.21
C ARG A 290 -12.64 -10.89 17.01
N TYR A 291 -12.40 -10.30 15.84
CA TYR A 291 -12.74 -8.92 15.48
C TYR A 291 -13.84 -8.89 14.41
N ASN A 292 -14.46 -7.73 14.15
CA ASN A 292 -15.51 -7.62 13.13
C ASN A 292 -14.93 -7.43 11.73
N PRO A 293 -15.64 -7.85 10.67
CA PRO A 293 -15.19 -7.61 9.30
C PRO A 293 -14.85 -6.12 9.08
N TRP A 294 -13.70 -5.84 8.48
CA TRP A 294 -13.12 -4.51 8.26
C TRP A 294 -12.55 -3.76 9.48
N ASP A 295 -12.56 -4.31 10.70
CA ASP A 295 -11.69 -3.80 11.80
C ASP A 295 -10.20 -4.08 11.49
N GLN A 296 -9.95 -5.03 10.59
CA GLN A 296 -8.68 -5.30 9.91
C GLN A 296 -9.00 -5.60 8.43
N ARG A 297 -8.00 -5.48 7.55
CA ARG A 297 -8.18 -5.79 6.12
C ARG A 297 -8.57 -7.26 5.92
N LEU A 298 -9.53 -7.46 5.02
CA LEU A 298 -9.94 -8.78 4.55
C LEU A 298 -8.91 -9.31 3.54
N CYS A 299 -8.72 -10.62 3.50
CA CYS A 299 -7.88 -11.28 2.50
C CYS A 299 -8.75 -11.85 1.36
N LEU A 300 -8.29 -11.71 0.12
CA LEU A 300 -8.98 -12.22 -1.06
C LEU A 300 -8.31 -13.50 -1.60
N VAL A 301 -9.11 -14.53 -1.83
CA VAL A 301 -8.67 -15.80 -2.46
C VAL A 301 -9.33 -15.98 -3.83
N PRO A 302 -8.62 -15.68 -4.94
CA PRO A 302 -9.16 -15.80 -6.28
C PRO A 302 -9.50 -17.26 -6.59
N ASP A 303 -10.70 -17.50 -7.12
CA ASP A 303 -11.18 -18.83 -7.56
C ASP A 303 -11.12 -19.92 -6.47
N GLY A 304 -11.04 -19.49 -5.21
CA GLY A 304 -10.91 -20.36 -4.04
C GLY A 304 -9.60 -21.15 -4.01
N ASP A 305 -8.52 -20.61 -4.57
CA ASP A 305 -7.19 -21.24 -4.67
C ASP A 305 -6.69 -21.84 -3.33
N LEU A 306 -6.76 -21.07 -2.23
CA LEU A 306 -6.40 -21.53 -0.89
C LEU A 306 -7.30 -22.68 -0.42
N PHE A 307 -8.62 -22.52 -0.56
CA PHE A 307 -9.57 -23.54 -0.13
C PHE A 307 -9.41 -24.84 -0.92
N ARG A 308 -9.10 -24.74 -2.22
CA ARG A 308 -8.78 -25.87 -3.07
C ARG A 308 -7.52 -26.59 -2.61
N ALA A 309 -6.44 -25.85 -2.34
CA ALA A 309 -5.21 -26.45 -1.81
C ALA A 309 -5.42 -27.17 -0.48
N ILE A 310 -6.30 -26.65 0.38
CA ILE A 310 -6.67 -27.30 1.65
C ILE A 310 -7.48 -28.57 1.42
N ARG A 311 -8.51 -28.55 0.55
CA ARG A 311 -9.31 -29.74 0.24
C ARG A 311 -8.49 -30.86 -0.40
N GLU A 312 -7.51 -30.50 -1.22
CA GLU A 312 -6.57 -31.43 -1.85
C GLU A 312 -5.45 -31.88 -0.89
N GLN A 313 -5.52 -31.49 0.39
CA GLN A 313 -4.56 -31.82 1.45
C GLN A 313 -3.11 -31.36 1.22
N ARG A 314 -2.84 -30.61 0.13
CA ARG A 314 -1.54 -29.98 -0.16
C ARG A 314 -1.22 -28.82 0.79
N ALA A 315 -2.25 -28.24 1.41
CA ALA A 315 -2.10 -27.20 2.41
C ALA A 315 -2.89 -27.51 3.69
N ALA A 316 -2.36 -27.09 4.84
CA ALA A 316 -3.04 -27.16 6.14
C ALA A 316 -3.03 -25.79 6.82
N VAL A 317 -4.01 -25.54 7.68
CA VAL A 317 -4.04 -24.36 8.55
C VAL A 317 -3.93 -24.83 9.99
N VAL A 318 -3.00 -24.23 10.73
CA VAL A 318 -2.81 -24.50 12.16
C VAL A 318 -2.96 -23.19 12.92
N THR A 319 -3.94 -23.14 13.81
CA THR A 319 -4.13 -22.00 14.72
C THR A 319 -3.49 -22.35 16.07
N SER A 320 -2.35 -21.74 16.39
CA SER A 320 -1.66 -21.91 17.68
C SER A 320 -0.59 -20.84 17.89
N GLU A 321 0.04 -20.85 19.07
CA GLU A 321 1.18 -20.02 19.40
C GLU A 321 2.49 -20.82 19.31
N ILE A 322 3.54 -20.15 18.84
CA ILE A 322 4.88 -20.71 18.78
C ILE A 322 5.47 -20.71 20.20
N GLU A 323 6.02 -21.85 20.62
CA GLU A 323 6.82 -21.96 21.83
C GLU A 323 8.29 -21.69 21.52
N THR A 324 8.86 -22.47 20.60
CA THR A 324 10.25 -22.33 20.13
C THR A 324 10.41 -22.98 18.76
N PHE A 325 11.39 -22.51 18.00
CA PHE A 325 11.90 -23.24 16.85
C PHE A 325 12.74 -24.41 17.36
N THR A 326 12.68 -25.52 16.63
CA THR A 326 13.48 -26.72 16.89
C THR A 326 14.40 -26.94 15.70
N ARG A 327 15.31 -27.91 15.80
CA ARG A 327 16.19 -28.28 14.69
C ARG A 327 15.44 -28.59 13.40
N ASP A 328 14.30 -29.29 13.52
CA ASP A 328 13.55 -29.85 12.40
C ASP A 328 12.22 -29.13 12.11
N GLY A 329 11.92 -28.02 12.80
CA GLY A 329 10.65 -27.32 12.63
C GLY A 329 10.30 -26.32 13.72
N ILE A 330 9.02 -26.33 14.12
CA ILE A 330 8.45 -25.40 15.11
C ILE A 330 7.64 -26.19 16.14
N ARG A 331 7.99 -26.03 17.42
CA ARG A 331 7.17 -26.49 18.54
C ARG A 331 6.12 -25.45 18.91
N LEU A 332 4.88 -25.90 19.01
CA LEU A 332 3.73 -25.08 19.41
C LEU A 332 3.47 -25.21 20.91
N LYS A 333 2.87 -24.20 21.52
CA LYS A 333 2.51 -24.22 22.94
C LYS A 333 1.50 -25.30 23.34
N ASP A 334 0.78 -25.86 22.35
CA ASP A 334 -0.14 -26.98 22.55
C ASP A 334 0.55 -28.35 22.46
N GLY A 335 1.90 -28.38 22.38
CA GLY A 335 2.71 -29.59 22.36
C GLY A 335 2.91 -30.20 20.98
N ARG A 336 2.17 -29.76 19.95
CA ARG A 336 2.40 -30.23 18.57
C ARG A 336 3.72 -29.69 18.02
N GLU A 337 4.34 -30.47 17.15
CA GLU A 337 5.54 -30.07 16.41
C GLU A 337 5.24 -30.05 14.91
N LEU A 338 5.52 -28.92 14.26
CA LEU A 338 5.36 -28.73 12.83
C LEU A 338 6.72 -28.89 12.16
N ALA A 339 6.94 -30.02 11.51
CA ALA A 339 8.18 -30.25 10.77
C ALA A 339 8.27 -29.33 9.54
N ALA A 340 9.45 -28.76 9.31
CA ALA A 340 9.68 -27.80 8.23
C ALA A 340 11.11 -27.90 7.70
N ASP A 341 11.25 -27.82 6.38
CA ASP A 341 12.55 -27.62 5.73
C ASP A 341 12.76 -26.13 5.40
N ILE A 342 11.65 -25.38 5.24
CA ILE A 342 11.63 -23.93 5.04
C ILE A 342 10.57 -23.31 5.94
N ILE A 343 10.92 -22.21 6.60
CA ILE A 343 9.99 -21.39 7.37
C ILE A 343 9.90 -20.00 6.73
N VAL A 344 8.68 -19.59 6.38
CA VAL A 344 8.40 -18.28 5.77
C VAL A 344 7.76 -17.36 6.80
N THR A 345 8.43 -16.27 7.16
CA THR A 345 7.96 -15.28 8.15
C THR A 345 7.08 -14.22 7.48
N ALA A 346 5.85 -14.59 7.09
CA ALA A 346 4.85 -13.66 6.55
C ALA A 346 4.22 -12.76 7.65
N THR A 347 5.07 -12.15 8.47
CA THR A 347 4.74 -11.46 9.72
C THR A 347 4.47 -9.96 9.57
N GLY A 348 4.45 -9.47 8.33
CA GLY A 348 3.97 -8.15 7.95
C GLY A 348 5.08 -7.12 7.77
N LEU A 349 4.69 -5.85 7.82
CA LEU A 349 5.51 -4.72 7.42
C LEU A 349 5.93 -3.87 8.62
N VAL A 350 7.02 -3.11 8.46
CA VAL A 350 7.34 -1.98 9.34
C VAL A 350 6.79 -0.72 8.67
N LEU A 351 5.77 -0.11 9.27
CA LEU A 351 5.20 1.12 8.73
C LEU A 351 6.19 2.27 8.84
N GLN A 352 6.18 3.13 7.84
CA GLN A 352 7.07 4.26 7.74
C GLN A 352 6.35 5.44 7.09
N VAL A 353 6.37 6.57 7.78
CA VAL A 353 5.81 7.84 7.31
C VAL A 353 6.86 8.52 6.43
N VAL A 354 6.42 9.19 5.37
CA VAL A 354 7.28 9.99 4.46
C VAL A 354 8.55 9.28 3.96
N GLY A 355 8.52 7.94 3.86
CA GLY A 355 9.69 7.15 3.44
C GLY A 355 10.88 7.18 4.42
N GLY A 356 10.68 7.67 5.64
CA GLY A 356 11.74 7.85 6.64
C GLY A 356 12.61 9.07 6.43
N LEU A 357 12.16 9.99 5.58
CA LEU A 357 12.79 11.27 5.33
C LEU A 357 12.82 12.12 6.61
N GLU A 358 13.97 12.71 6.92
CA GLU A 358 14.02 13.82 7.87
C GLU A 358 13.50 15.08 7.16
N VAL A 359 12.43 15.68 7.68
CA VAL A 359 11.84 16.90 7.14
C VAL A 359 12.01 18.02 8.16
N SER A 360 12.47 19.18 7.71
CA SER A 360 12.52 20.38 8.56
C SER A 360 11.98 21.62 7.85
N VAL A 361 11.44 22.54 8.64
CA VAL A 361 10.93 23.84 8.19
C VAL A 361 11.66 24.91 8.98
N ASP A 362 12.40 25.79 8.29
CA ASP A 362 13.19 26.88 8.90
C ASP A 362 14.08 26.40 10.07
N GLY A 363 14.74 25.25 9.86
CA GLY A 363 15.66 24.65 10.84
C GLY A 363 14.99 23.81 11.94
N ARG A 364 13.65 23.71 11.98
CA ARG A 364 12.93 22.88 12.95
C ARG A 364 12.49 21.57 12.32
N VAL A 365 12.92 20.44 12.91
CA VAL A 365 12.50 19.10 12.46
C VAL A 365 11.01 18.91 12.72
N VAL A 366 10.28 18.43 11.71
CA VAL A 366 8.85 18.15 11.78
C VAL A 366 8.63 16.81 12.47
N ASP A 367 7.96 16.84 13.63
CA ASP A 367 7.46 15.63 14.27
C ASP A 367 6.09 15.24 13.71
N PHE A 368 6.12 14.44 12.65
CA PHE A 368 4.91 13.97 11.98
C PHE A 368 3.94 13.25 12.92
N ALA A 369 4.40 12.62 14.01
CA ALA A 369 3.52 11.95 14.95
C ALA A 369 2.55 12.92 15.63
N ASN A 370 2.90 14.20 15.71
CA ASN A 370 2.10 15.25 16.32
C ASN A 370 1.41 16.18 15.33
N THR A 371 1.64 16.00 14.03
CA THR A 371 1.06 16.84 12.99
C THR A 371 -0.32 16.36 12.55
N LEU A 372 -1.26 17.29 12.31
CA LEU A 372 -2.56 17.00 11.70
C LEU A 372 -2.43 16.85 10.18
N THR A 373 -3.19 15.93 9.61
CA THR A 373 -3.25 15.71 8.16
C THR A 373 -4.38 16.51 7.53
N TYR A 374 -4.04 17.43 6.62
CA TYR A 374 -5.00 18.17 5.83
C TYR A 374 -5.44 17.31 4.63
N LYS A 375 -6.75 17.01 4.57
CA LYS A 375 -7.38 16.19 3.52
C LYS A 375 -6.75 14.81 3.30
N GLY A 376 -5.98 14.34 4.28
CA GLY A 376 -5.22 13.09 4.24
C GLY A 376 -4.04 13.11 3.26
N MET A 377 -3.55 14.28 2.83
CA MET A 377 -2.45 14.38 1.87
C MET A 377 -1.41 15.46 2.17
N MET A 378 -1.74 16.53 2.91
CA MET A 378 -0.77 17.54 3.37
C MET A 378 -0.71 17.54 4.90
N TYR A 379 0.22 18.29 5.47
CA TYR A 379 0.50 18.30 6.90
C TYR A 379 0.40 19.73 7.44
N ALA A 380 -0.25 19.90 8.59
CA ALA A 380 -0.33 21.19 9.26
C ALA A 380 1.07 21.79 9.42
N ASP A 381 1.21 23.07 9.12
CA ASP A 381 2.45 23.85 9.29
C ASP A 381 3.63 23.35 8.45
N VAL A 382 3.37 22.57 7.40
CA VAL A 382 4.39 22.15 6.43
C VAL A 382 4.06 22.70 5.04
N PRO A 383 4.82 23.69 4.55
CA PRO A 383 4.51 24.38 3.30
C PRO A 383 4.85 23.54 2.06
N ASN A 384 4.09 23.71 0.98
CA ASN A 384 4.36 23.15 -0.35
C ASN A 384 4.73 21.65 -0.36
N MET A 385 4.13 20.86 0.52
CA MET A 385 4.42 19.43 0.61
C MET A 385 3.12 18.62 0.65
N ALA A 386 3.05 17.61 -0.21
CA ALA A 386 1.97 16.62 -0.20
C ALA A 386 2.53 15.20 -0.19
N SER A 387 1.71 14.24 0.22
CA SER A 387 2.01 12.82 0.31
C SER A 387 0.87 12.00 -0.27
N ALA A 388 1.21 11.03 -1.11
CA ALA A 388 0.26 10.10 -1.69
C ALA A 388 0.04 8.91 -0.75
N PHE A 389 -1.11 8.90 -0.08
CA PHE A 389 -1.53 7.80 0.80
C PHE A 389 -2.89 7.25 0.34
N GLY A 390 -2.96 5.94 0.09
CA GLY A 390 -4.15 5.26 -0.40
C GLY A 390 -5.24 5.06 0.66
N TYR A 391 -6.42 4.59 0.22
CA TYR A 391 -7.46 4.16 1.16
C TYR A 391 -7.07 2.88 1.90
N THR A 392 -7.54 2.75 3.13
CA THR A 392 -7.39 1.49 3.88
C THR A 392 -8.50 0.48 3.55
N ASN A 393 -9.67 0.96 3.13
CA ASN A 393 -10.87 0.17 2.82
C ASN A 393 -11.20 0.04 1.32
N ALA A 394 -10.38 0.65 0.45
CA ALA A 394 -10.54 0.61 -1.00
C ALA A 394 -9.17 0.56 -1.69
N SER A 395 -9.16 0.50 -3.01
CA SER A 395 -7.92 0.44 -3.78
C SER A 395 -7.05 1.69 -3.59
N TRP A 396 -5.74 1.46 -3.53
CA TRP A 396 -4.74 2.48 -3.24
C TRP A 396 -4.81 3.68 -4.20
N THR A 397 -4.85 3.42 -5.51
CA THR A 397 -4.78 4.43 -6.56
C THR A 397 -6.02 5.32 -6.64
N LEU A 398 -7.18 4.90 -6.13
CA LEU A 398 -8.37 5.76 -6.08
C LEU A 398 -8.10 7.07 -5.33
N LYS A 399 -7.47 6.98 -4.15
CA LYS A 399 -7.11 8.17 -3.37
C LYS A 399 -5.91 8.88 -4.00
N CYS A 400 -4.89 8.15 -4.45
CA CYS A 400 -3.71 8.76 -5.05
C CYS A 400 -4.04 9.60 -6.29
N ASP A 401 -4.92 9.13 -7.19
CA ASP A 401 -5.39 9.92 -8.34
C ASP A 401 -6.05 11.23 -7.88
N LEU A 402 -6.92 11.18 -6.85
CA LEU A 402 -7.56 12.39 -6.31
C LEU A 402 -6.55 13.35 -5.66
N THR A 403 -5.55 12.82 -4.95
CA THR A 403 -4.45 13.62 -4.39
C THR A 403 -3.66 14.29 -5.52
N CYS A 404 -3.31 13.56 -6.59
CA CYS A 404 -2.58 14.12 -7.73
C CYS A 404 -3.39 15.24 -8.41
N GLU A 405 -4.68 15.02 -8.64
CA GLU A 405 -5.56 16.05 -9.19
C GLU A 405 -5.65 17.30 -8.31
N TYR A 406 -5.79 17.12 -6.98
CA TYR A 406 -5.84 18.24 -6.04
C TYR A 406 -4.53 19.03 -6.03
N VAL A 407 -3.38 18.34 -5.98
CA VAL A 407 -2.04 18.98 -6.04
C VAL A 407 -1.89 19.78 -7.33
N CYS A 408 -2.28 19.24 -8.49
CA CYS A 408 -2.23 19.99 -9.75
C CYS A 408 -3.14 21.23 -9.73
N ARG A 409 -4.35 21.11 -9.15
CA ARG A 409 -5.26 22.26 -8.97
C ARG A 409 -4.66 23.32 -8.05
N LEU A 410 -3.98 22.91 -6.99
CA LEU A 410 -3.31 23.78 -6.02
C LEU A 410 -2.15 24.53 -6.68
N ILE A 411 -1.26 23.83 -7.40
CA ILE A 411 -0.15 24.44 -8.13
C ILE A 411 -0.67 25.47 -9.16
N ASN A 412 -1.66 25.10 -9.97
CA ASN A 412 -2.24 26.03 -10.95
C ASN A 412 -3.01 27.20 -10.29
N TYR A 413 -3.50 27.03 -9.07
CA TYR A 413 -4.09 28.12 -8.31
C TYR A 413 -3.00 29.09 -7.83
N MET A 414 -1.91 28.57 -7.27
CA MET A 414 -0.76 29.37 -6.85
C MET A 414 -0.20 30.18 -8.01
N ASP A 415 -0.01 29.57 -9.18
CA ASP A 415 0.49 30.27 -10.38
C ASP A 415 -0.40 31.44 -10.80
N ARG A 416 -1.73 31.23 -10.85
CA ARG A 416 -2.68 32.26 -11.26
C ARG A 416 -2.73 33.45 -10.30
N HIS A 417 -2.33 33.23 -9.05
CA HIS A 417 -2.33 34.26 -8.01
C HIS A 417 -0.93 34.73 -7.63
N ASN A 418 0.12 34.24 -8.31
CA ASN A 418 1.52 34.52 -8.02
C ASN A 418 1.94 34.18 -6.57
N PHE A 419 1.32 33.16 -5.98
CA PHE A 419 1.72 32.64 -4.68
C PHE A 419 2.94 31.74 -4.84
N ARG A 420 3.89 31.86 -3.90
CA ARG A 420 5.07 31.00 -3.80
C ARG A 420 4.88 29.92 -2.74
N GLN A 421 4.00 30.14 -1.77
CA GLN A 421 3.77 29.20 -0.66
C GLN A 421 2.28 28.87 -0.52
N CYS A 422 2.02 27.63 -0.14
CA CYS A 422 0.74 27.16 0.37
C CYS A 422 1.01 26.30 1.62
N MET A 423 0.30 26.57 2.70
CA MET A 423 0.49 25.86 3.96
C MET A 423 -0.85 25.71 4.68
N PRO A 424 -1.32 24.48 4.96
CA PRO A 424 -2.52 24.32 5.77
C PRO A 424 -2.18 24.62 7.23
N HIS A 425 -2.95 25.50 7.86
CA HIS A 425 -2.78 25.89 9.26
C HIS A 425 -4.08 25.69 10.03
N ASN A 426 -4.01 25.21 11.27
CA ASN A 426 -5.20 25.00 12.10
C ASN A 426 -5.35 26.10 13.15
N ASP A 427 -6.21 27.09 12.83
CA ASP A 427 -6.62 28.14 13.77
C ASP A 427 -7.85 27.75 14.62
N ASP A 428 -8.49 26.60 14.36
CA ASP A 428 -9.70 26.17 15.08
C ASP A 428 -9.33 25.38 16.35
N PRO A 429 -9.55 25.93 17.57
CA PRO A 429 -9.24 25.26 18.82
C PRO A 429 -10.18 24.10 19.15
N GLU A 430 -11.33 23.97 18.46
CA GLU A 430 -12.27 22.86 18.66
C GLU A 430 -11.82 21.55 17.98
N ILE A 431 -10.77 21.62 17.14
CA ILE A 431 -10.27 20.45 16.43
C ILE A 431 -9.39 19.63 17.36
N THR A 432 -9.93 18.47 17.76
CA THR A 432 -9.21 17.50 18.57
C THR A 432 -8.52 16.47 17.68
N ALA A 433 -7.30 16.12 18.07
CA ALA A 433 -6.50 15.17 17.33
C ALA A 433 -6.96 13.73 17.60
N GLN A 434 -7.01 12.93 16.55
CA GLN A 434 -7.43 11.53 16.54
C GLN A 434 -6.40 10.68 15.80
N PRO A 435 -6.30 9.36 16.08
CA PRO A 435 -5.45 8.46 15.31
C PRO A 435 -5.80 8.50 13.81
N SER A 436 -4.82 8.55 12.92
CA SER A 436 -5.04 8.56 11.46
C SER A 436 -5.65 7.27 10.92
N LEU A 437 -5.41 6.14 11.60
CA LEU A 437 -5.90 4.81 11.23
C LEU A 437 -6.62 4.17 12.40
N ASP A 438 -7.81 3.64 12.15
CA ASP A 438 -8.68 2.97 13.14
C ASP A 438 -8.64 1.44 13.02
N PHE A 439 -7.47 0.88 12.67
CA PHE A 439 -7.31 -0.58 12.50
C PHE A 439 -6.72 -1.24 13.74
N THR A 440 -7.33 -2.35 14.16
CA THR A 440 -6.86 -3.15 15.31
C THR A 440 -5.70 -4.08 14.96
N SER A 441 -5.28 -4.14 13.70
CA SER A 441 -4.21 -5.02 13.23
C SER A 441 -2.87 -4.67 13.87
N GLY A 442 -2.13 -5.69 14.31
CA GLY A 442 -0.89 -5.50 15.08
C GLY A 442 0.18 -4.64 14.40
N TYR A 443 0.32 -4.71 13.07
CA TYR A 443 1.31 -3.89 12.35
C TYR A 443 0.99 -2.39 12.38
N VAL A 444 -0.30 -2.02 12.40
CA VAL A 444 -0.76 -0.64 12.57
C VAL A 444 -0.56 -0.20 14.02
N GLN A 445 -1.02 -1.01 14.99
CA GLN A 445 -0.95 -0.68 16.41
C GLN A 445 0.50 -0.45 16.89
N ARG A 446 1.48 -1.19 16.35
CA ARG A 446 2.91 -0.97 16.64
C ARG A 446 3.45 0.39 16.16
N SER A 447 2.78 1.03 15.21
CA SER A 447 3.28 2.24 14.56
C SER A 447 2.35 3.45 14.72
N VAL A 448 1.15 3.28 15.28
CA VAL A 448 0.12 4.32 15.36
C VAL A 448 0.62 5.59 16.06
N ALA A 449 1.44 5.44 17.10
CA ALA A 449 2.07 6.55 17.83
C ALA A 449 3.12 7.31 17.01
N LYS A 450 3.55 6.78 15.86
CA LYS A 450 4.50 7.41 14.94
C LYS A 450 3.82 7.94 13.66
N LEU A 451 2.53 7.67 13.49
CA LEU A 451 1.77 8.13 12.35
C LEU A 451 1.22 9.55 12.61
N PRO A 452 1.03 10.34 11.55
CA PRO A 452 0.29 11.60 11.64
C PRO A 452 -1.09 11.43 12.26
N LYS A 453 -1.59 12.50 12.86
CA LYS A 453 -2.93 12.57 13.41
C LYS A 453 -3.92 13.06 12.35
N GLN A 454 -5.19 12.79 12.57
CA GLN A 454 -6.28 13.45 11.85
C GLN A 454 -7.10 14.30 12.84
N GLY A 455 -7.86 15.27 12.35
CA GLY A 455 -8.74 16.07 13.18
C GLY A 455 -10.13 15.44 13.37
N SER A 456 -10.88 15.96 14.33
CA SER A 456 -12.27 15.57 14.62
C SER A 456 -13.28 15.99 13.53
N LYS A 457 -12.95 17.01 12.75
CA LYS A 457 -13.79 17.65 11.71
C LYS A 457 -13.03 17.87 10.40
N ARG A 458 -13.76 18.18 9.32
CA ARG A 458 -13.17 18.58 8.03
C ARG A 458 -12.48 19.95 8.15
N PRO A 459 -11.43 20.24 7.35
CA PRO A 459 -10.79 19.39 6.35
C PRO A 459 -9.74 18.42 6.90
N TRP A 460 -9.56 18.39 8.22
CA TRP A 460 -8.54 17.59 8.93
C TRP A 460 -8.94 16.12 9.15
N ARG A 461 -10.21 15.76 8.92
CA ARG A 461 -10.74 14.40 9.07
C ARG A 461 -10.84 13.66 7.73
N LEU A 462 -10.28 12.45 7.67
CA LEU A 462 -10.37 11.58 6.50
C LEU A 462 -11.49 10.54 6.68
N HIS A 463 -12.51 10.59 5.82
CA HIS A 463 -13.68 9.70 5.93
C HIS A 463 -13.52 8.32 5.26
N GLN A 464 -12.35 8.02 4.67
CA GLN A 464 -12.10 6.78 3.90
C GLN A 464 -13.24 6.48 2.92
N ASN A 465 -13.70 7.51 2.19
CA ASN A 465 -14.89 7.44 1.34
C ASN A 465 -14.61 8.16 0.01
N TYR A 466 -14.57 7.37 -1.06
CA TYR A 466 -14.21 7.86 -2.38
C TYR A 466 -15.18 8.90 -2.93
N ALA A 467 -16.49 8.74 -2.76
CA ALA A 467 -17.47 9.70 -3.26
C ALA A 467 -17.36 11.06 -2.54
N LEU A 468 -17.21 11.05 -1.21
CA LEU A 468 -17.01 12.26 -0.43
C LEU A 468 -15.69 12.96 -0.80
N ASP A 469 -14.63 12.19 -1.01
CA ASP A 469 -13.33 12.71 -1.42
C ASP A 469 -13.35 13.25 -2.86
N ILE A 470 -14.13 12.68 -3.78
CA ILE A 470 -14.32 13.31 -5.11
C ILE A 470 -14.88 14.71 -4.95
N VAL A 471 -15.95 14.88 -4.16
CA VAL A 471 -16.57 16.19 -3.94
C VAL A 471 -15.57 17.16 -3.31
N SER A 472 -14.85 16.71 -2.27
CA SER A 472 -13.88 17.55 -1.55
C SER A 472 -12.63 17.90 -2.37
N LEU A 473 -12.05 16.94 -3.09
CA LEU A 473 -10.73 17.07 -3.71
C LEU A 473 -10.79 17.50 -5.17
N ARG A 474 -11.79 17.05 -5.93
CA ARG A 474 -11.93 17.40 -7.35
C ARG A 474 -12.69 18.70 -7.54
N PHE A 475 -13.71 18.93 -6.72
CA PHE A 475 -14.64 20.06 -6.89
C PHE A 475 -14.63 21.07 -5.74
N GLY A 476 -14.08 20.70 -4.57
CA GLY A 476 -13.97 21.61 -3.44
C GLY A 476 -13.04 22.79 -3.70
N ARG A 477 -13.24 23.89 -2.98
CA ARG A 477 -12.42 25.11 -3.08
C ARG A 477 -10.98 24.82 -2.66
N ILE A 478 -10.04 25.47 -3.34
CA ILE A 478 -8.61 25.44 -3.00
C ILE A 478 -8.35 26.41 -1.86
N ASP A 479 -8.84 27.64 -1.98
CA ASP A 479 -8.99 28.59 -0.87
C ASP A 479 -10.25 28.24 -0.06
N ASP A 480 -10.06 27.41 0.96
CA ASP A 480 -11.11 26.93 1.87
C ASP A 480 -11.02 27.54 3.29
N GLY A 481 -10.23 28.60 3.45
CA GLY A 481 -10.02 29.29 4.73
C GLY A 481 -9.06 28.58 5.69
N VAL A 482 -8.57 27.38 5.35
CA VAL A 482 -7.58 26.63 6.14
C VAL A 482 -6.20 26.66 5.47
N MET A 483 -6.17 26.69 4.13
CA MET A 483 -4.94 26.87 3.37
C MET A 483 -4.50 28.33 3.38
N GLN A 484 -3.32 28.62 3.94
CA GLN A 484 -2.68 29.94 3.87
C GLN A 484 -1.79 30.02 2.64
N TYR A 485 -1.71 31.21 2.02
CA TYR A 485 -0.89 31.49 0.83
C TYR A 485 -0.01 32.72 1.05
N SER A 486 1.19 32.71 0.47
CA SER A 486 2.11 33.86 0.47
C SER A 486 3.05 33.91 -0.73
#